data_AF-A0A2X2CDA0-F1
#
_entry.id   AF-A0A2X2CDA0-F1
#
_cell.length_a   1.000
_cell.length_b   1.000
_cell.length_c   1.000
_cell.angle_alpha   90.00
_cell.angle_beta   90.00
_cell.angle_gamma   90.00
#
_symmetry.space_group_name_H-M   'P 1'
#
loop_
_entity.id
_entity.type
_entity.pdbx_description
1 polymer ?
#
loop_
_entity_poly.entity_id
_entity_poly.type
_entity_poly.pdbx_seq_one_letter_code
_entity_poly.pdbx_strand_id
1 'polypeptide(L)' 'MYLGFLDISIGLFFIFGNWGFLGAALAFYFITDRYTIVQEEKILSERFPQAWRQYCRHVRRWI' A
#
# COMPACT_ATOMS: atom_id res chain seq x y z
N MET A 1 -2.19 -6.38 -1.53
CA MET A 1 -0.93 -6.66 -2.26
C MET A 1 0.22 -5.78 -1.77
N TYR A 2 0.05 -4.46 -1.74
CA TYR A 2 1.10 -3.53 -1.29
C TYR A 2 1.61 -3.76 0.14
N LEU A 3 0.71 -4.06 1.08
CA LEU A 3 1.07 -4.41 2.45
C LEU A 3 1.99 -5.65 2.50
N GLY A 4 1.69 -6.68 1.69
CA GLY A 4 2.56 -7.85 1.59
C GLY A 4 3.95 -7.54 1.03
N PHE A 5 4.06 -6.64 0.04
CA PHE A 5 5.38 -6.17 -0.45
C PHE A 5 6.17 -5.41 0.61
N LEU A 6 5.48 -4.63 1.43
CA LEU A 6 6.08 -3.93 2.56
C LEU A 6 6.57 -4.90 3.64
N ASP A 7 5.76 -5.89 4.00
CA ASP A 7 6.15 -6.93 4.96
C ASP A 7 7.35 -7.74 4.46
N ILE A 8 7.39 -8.07 3.16
CA ILE A 8 8.56 -8.72 2.54
C ILE A 8 9.79 -7.81 2.64
N SER A 9 9.64 -6.51 2.38
CA SER A 9 10.76 -5.55 2.45
C SER A 9 11.30 -5.42 3.88
N ILE A 10 10.42 -5.44 4.89
CA ILE A 10 10.79 -5.48 6.30
C ILE A 10 11.44 -6.81 6.66
N GLY A 11 10.93 -7.93 6.16
CA GLY A 11 11.53 -9.25 6.33
C GLY A 11 12.95 -9.32 5.75
N LEU A 12 13.17 -8.72 4.57
CA LEU A 12 14.49 -8.60 3.97
C LEU A 12 15.44 -7.75 4.83
N PHE A 13 14.95 -6.70 5.49
CA PHE A 13 15.75 -5.95 6.46
C PHE A 13 16.25 -6.87 7.60
N PHE A 14 15.40 -7.74 8.15
CA PHE A 14 15.81 -8.67 9.20
C PHE A 14 16.82 -9.72 8.72
N ILE A 15 16.73 -10.16 7.46
CA ILE A 15 17.65 -11.15 6.89
C ILE A 15 19.03 -10.54 6.60
N PHE A 16 19.07 -9.35 5.99
CA PHE A 16 20.32 -8.72 5.55
C PHE A 16 20.93 -7.76 6.59
N GLY A 17 20.17 -7.35 7.61
CA GLY A 17 20.64 -6.46 8.68
C GLY A 17 21.00 -5.04 8.22
N ASN A 18 20.58 -4.63 7.02
CA ASN A 18 20.98 -3.37 6.41
C ASN A 18 19.87 -2.31 6.52
N TRP A 19 20.15 -1.25 7.28
CA TRP A 19 19.27 -0.09 7.50
C TRP A 19 18.78 0.60 6.22
N GLY A 20 19.49 0.47 5.10
CA GLY A 20 19.05 0.96 3.80
C GLY A 20 17.74 0.32 3.33
N PHE A 21 17.50 -0.96 3.65
CA PHE A 21 16.23 -1.64 3.33
C PHE A 21 15.08 -1.11 4.18
N LEU A 22 15.34 -0.71 5.42
CA LEU A 22 14.32 -0.11 6.28
C LEU A 22 13.92 1.28 5.77
N GLY A 23 14.91 2.07 5.32
CA GLY A 23 14.66 3.34 4.63
C GLY A 23 13.88 3.16 3.33
N ALA A 24 14.24 2.16 2.52
CA ALA A 24 13.54 1.83 1.28
C ALA A 24 12.09 1.35 1.54
N ALA A 25 11.86 0.53 2.56
CA ALA A 25 10.53 0.07 2.94
C ALA A 25 9.62 1.22 3.39
N LEU A 26 10.15 2.16 4.18
CA LEU A 26 9.44 3.38 4.57
C LEU A 26 9.16 4.30 3.37
N ALA A 27 10.14 4.51 2.49
CA ALA A 27 9.94 5.29 1.28
C ALA A 27 8.87 4.64 0.38
N PHE A 28 8.92 3.32 0.22
CA PHE A 28 7.92 2.56 -0.53
C PHE A 28 6.53 2.69 0.09
N TYR A 29 6.40 2.54 1.41
CA TYR A 29 5.15 2.77 2.14
C TYR A 29 4.55 4.15 1.79
N PHE A 30 5.34 5.21 1.96
CA PHE A 30 4.87 6.57 1.73
C PHE A 30 4.49 6.83 0.28
N ILE A 31 5.30 6.35 -0.67
CA ILE A 31 5.03 6.53 -2.10
C ILE A 31 3.76 5.78 -2.48
N THR A 32 3.63 4.52 -2.07
CA THR A 32 2.46 3.71 -2.41
C THR A 32 1.19 4.22 -1.75
N ASP A 33 1.25 4.62 -0.48
CA ASP A 33 0.09 5.19 0.25
C ASP A 33 -0.40 6.50 -0.39
N ARG A 34 0.51 7.44 -0.66
CA ARG A 34 0.16 8.79 -1.14
C ARG A 34 -0.14 8.85 -2.63
N TYR A 35 0.60 8.10 -3.45
CA TYR A 35 0.51 8.21 -4.91
C TYR A 35 -0.27 7.06 -5.53
N THR A 36 0.15 5.83 -5.26
CA THR A 36 -0.40 4.65 -5.96
C THR A 36 -1.83 4.36 -5.53
N ILE A 37 -2.09 4.24 -4.23
CA ILE A 37 -3.41 3.90 -3.70
C ILE A 37 -4.42 5.00 -4.05
N VAL A 38 -4.08 6.27 -3.80
CA VAL A 38 -4.99 7.40 -4.07
C VAL A 38 -5.40 7.45 -5.55
N GLN A 39 -4.45 7.22 -6.46
CA GLN A 39 -4.74 7.21 -7.89
C GLN A 39 -5.60 6.00 -8.31
N GLU A 40 -5.31 4.81 -7.78
CA GLU A 40 -6.14 3.62 -8.02
C GLU A 40 -7.56 3.80 -7.50
N GLU A 41 -7.72 4.31 -6.28
CA GLU A 41 -9.04 4.56 -5.71
C GLU A 41 -9.84 5.59 -6.54
N LYS A 42 -9.16 6.62 -7.05
CA LYS A 42 -9.80 7.59 -7.95
C LYS A 42 -10.34 6.90 -9.20
N ILE A 43 -9.51 6.11 -9.87
CA ILE A 43 -9.89 5.37 -11.09
C ILE A 43 -11.04 4.38 -10.79
N LEU A 44 -10.97 3.66 -9.66
CA LEU A 44 -12.00 2.71 -9.23
C LEU A 44 -13.31 3.42 -8.88
N SER A 45 -13.24 4.60 -8.26
CA SER A 45 -14.41 5.42 -7.95
C SER A 45 -15.10 5.96 -9.20
N GLU A 46 -14.33 6.30 -10.24
CA GLU A 46 -14.84 6.78 -11.52
C GLU A 46 -15.44 5.63 -12.34
N ARG A 47 -14.81 4.45 -12.32
CA ARG A 47 -15.24 3.29 -13.11
C ARG A 47 -16.37 2.50 -12.46
N PHE A 48 -16.42 2.46 -11.12
CA PHE A 48 -17.37 1.67 -10.33
C PHE A 48 -17.94 2.44 -9.12
N PRO A 49 -18.62 3.58 -9.31
CA PRO A 49 -18.95 4.53 -8.23
C PRO A 49 -19.83 3.99 -7.09
N GLN A 50 -20.70 3.01 -7.37
CA GLN A 50 -21.59 2.40 -6.36
C GLN A 50 -20.93 1.20 -5.66
N ALA A 51 -20.38 0.27 -6.45
CA ALA A 51 -19.68 -0.90 -5.92
C ALA A 51 -18.43 -0.51 -5.11
N TRP A 52 -17.68 0.49 -5.59
CA TRP A 52 -16.52 1.03 -4.87
C TRP A 52 -16.91 1.63 -3.51
N ARG A 53 -17.99 2.45 -3.46
CA ARG A 53 -18.50 3.01 -2.20
C ARG A 53 -18.92 1.94 -1.20
N GLN A 54 -19.53 0.84 -1.67
CA GLN A 54 -19.92 -0.27 -0.81
C GLN A 54 -18.70 -1.07 -0.34
N TYR A 55 -17.71 -1.26 -1.21
CA TYR A 55 -16.45 -1.92 -0.88
C TYR A 55 -15.66 -1.15 0.19
N CYS A 56 -15.50 0.17 0.03
CA CYS A 56 -14.82 1.02 1.02
C CYS A 56 -15.46 1.02 2.41
N ARG A 57 -16.75 0.64 2.54
CA ARG A 57 -17.40 0.50 3.85
C ARG A 57 -17.01 -0.77 4.59
N HIS A 58 -16.57 -1.80 3.86
CA HIS A 58 -16.25 -3.12 4.42
C HIS A 58 -14.74 -3.34 4.58
N VAL A 59 -13.92 -2.63 3.79
CA VAL A 59 -12.47 -2.82 3.74
C VAL A 59 -11.75 -1.50 3.96
N ARG A 60 -10.80 -1.49 4.91
CA ARG A 60 -9.90 -0.35 5.15
C ARG A 60 -8.64 -0.47 4.30
N ARG A 61 -7.97 0.66 4.06
CA ARG A 61 -6.81 0.77 3.15
C ARG A 61 -5.60 -0.11 3.54
N TRP A 62 -5.36 -0.28 4.84
CA TRP A 62 -4.20 -1.04 5.34
C TRP A 62 -4.63 -2.20 6.25
N ILE A 63 -5.53 -1.96 7.21
CA ILE A 63 -6.12 -2.97 8.12
C ILE A 63 -7.59 -2.66 8.35
#